data_AF-A0A447TQQ4-F1
#
_entry.id   AF-A0A447TQQ4-F1
#
_cell.length_a   1.000
_cell.length_b   1.000
_cell.length_c   1.000
_cell.angle_alpha   90.00
_cell.angle_beta   90.00
_cell.angle_gamma   90.00
#
_symmetry.space_group_name_H-M   'P 1'
#
loop_
_entity.id
_entity.type
_entity.pdbx_description
1 polymer ?
#
loop_
_entity_poly.entity_id
_entity_poly.type
_entity_poly.pdbx_seq_one_letter_code
_entity_poly.pdbx_strand_id
1 'polypeptide(L)'
;MCTDDFIQAKYIMDALLRHQRQVSDEAMREAFQQWLDYPYYANFTGPTTRAAMKAIFNDNRASLQGELEGEKQSVQIINKGNAEATNGAAMKIWPAAVLHPGDIDAAIECALQICRFTHNNVLAMSGAAAMAAATSEALRAQTNGRQHYCRRYLRCAKGLSAGAGARGDDGRRAFRCPTH
;
A
#
# COMPACT_ATOMS: atom_id res chain seq x y z
N MET A 1 6.10 0.98 15.61
CA MET A 1 6.75 1.23 14.31
C MET A 1 6.14 0.26 13.32
N CYS A 2 5.77 0.71 12.12
CA CYS A 2 5.25 -0.15 11.04
C CYS A 2 6.25 -0.15 9.87
N THR A 3 6.30 -1.25 9.13
CA THR A 3 7.17 -1.48 7.96
C THR A 3 6.55 -0.91 6.68
N ASP A 4 7.25 -1.11 5.58
CA ASP A 4 6.89 -0.59 4.26
C ASP A 4 5.57 -1.15 3.73
N ASP A 5 5.13 -2.35 4.13
CA ASP A 5 3.83 -2.92 3.72
C ASP A 5 2.66 -1.99 4.10
N PHE A 6 2.58 -1.66 5.39
CA PHE A 6 1.48 -0.87 5.94
C PHE A 6 1.63 0.61 5.59
N ILE A 7 2.84 1.16 5.69
CA ILE A 7 3.06 2.59 5.51
C ILE A 7 2.83 3.00 4.04
N GLN A 8 3.33 2.24 3.08
CA GLN A 8 3.09 2.54 1.66
C GLN A 8 1.60 2.46 1.33
N ALA A 9 0.92 1.41 1.79
CA ALA A 9 -0.51 1.25 1.56
C ALA A 9 -1.35 2.36 2.23
N LYS A 10 -0.96 2.80 3.43
CA LYS A 10 -1.57 3.96 4.09
C LYS A 10 -1.42 5.22 3.24
N TYR A 11 -0.22 5.54 2.76
CA TYR A 11 -0.02 6.75 1.95
C TYR A 11 -0.74 6.67 0.61
N ILE A 12 -0.81 5.48 0.00
CA ILE A 12 -1.66 5.23 -1.17
C ILE A 12 -3.12 5.55 -0.85
N MET A 13 -3.67 4.99 0.24
CA MET A 13 -5.05 5.26 0.65
C MET A 13 -5.30 6.76 0.90
N ASP A 14 -4.41 7.44 1.60
CA ASP A 14 -4.54 8.87 1.92
C ASP A 14 -4.47 9.74 0.64
N ALA A 15 -3.63 9.38 -0.33
CA ALA A 15 -3.60 10.05 -1.62
C ALA A 15 -4.89 9.79 -2.41
N LEU A 16 -5.31 8.53 -2.56
CA LEU A 16 -6.55 8.20 -3.26
C LEU A 16 -7.75 8.94 -2.67
N LEU A 17 -7.88 9.03 -1.34
CA LEU A 17 -8.96 9.77 -0.69
C LEU A 17 -8.96 11.27 -1.03
N ARG A 18 -7.80 11.87 -1.30
CA ARG A 18 -7.67 13.28 -1.73
C ARG A 18 -7.88 13.46 -3.23
N HIS A 19 -7.53 12.45 -4.03
CA HIS A 19 -7.71 12.39 -5.48
C HIS A 19 -9.03 11.71 -5.88
N GLN A 20 -10.11 12.01 -5.14
CA GLN A 20 -11.47 11.54 -5.44
C GLN A 20 -11.62 10.01 -5.62
N ARG A 21 -10.79 9.24 -4.91
CA ARG A 21 -10.69 7.77 -4.96
C ARG A 21 -10.26 7.22 -6.32
N GLN A 22 -9.63 8.04 -7.16
CA GLN A 22 -9.12 7.63 -8.46
C GLN A 22 -7.63 7.40 -8.39
N VAL A 23 -7.17 6.31 -9.02
CA VAL A 23 -5.75 6.07 -9.21
C VAL A 23 -5.29 6.93 -10.39
N SER A 24 -4.34 7.82 -10.15
CA SER A 24 -3.70 8.64 -11.18
C SER A 24 -2.19 8.75 -10.91
N ASP A 25 -1.42 9.17 -11.92
CA ASP A 25 0.01 9.39 -11.76
C ASP A 25 0.31 10.41 -10.66
N GLU A 26 -0.50 11.46 -10.54
CA GLU A 26 -0.41 12.48 -9.50
C GLU A 26 -0.67 11.88 -8.10
N ALA A 27 -1.73 11.09 -7.95
CA ALA A 27 -2.06 10.46 -6.68
C ALA A 27 -0.94 9.50 -6.22
N MET A 28 -0.42 8.71 -7.15
CA MET A 28 0.66 7.76 -6.87
C MET A 28 1.98 8.47 -6.56
N ARG A 29 2.32 9.53 -7.31
CA ARG A 29 3.50 10.35 -7.00
C ARG A 29 3.41 10.97 -5.62
N GLU A 30 2.24 11.48 -5.25
CA GLU A 30 2.04 12.06 -3.92
C GLU A 30 2.18 11.03 -2.79
N ALA A 31 1.61 9.83 -2.96
CA ALA A 31 1.73 8.75 -1.99
C ALA A 31 3.20 8.33 -1.79
N PHE A 32 3.94 8.16 -2.89
CA PHE A 32 5.33 7.71 -2.85
C PHE A 32 6.32 8.81 -2.49
N GLN A 33 5.98 10.08 -2.70
CA GLN A 33 6.73 11.20 -2.12
C GLN A 33 6.64 11.17 -0.59
N GLN A 34 5.46 10.95 -0.01
CA GLN A 34 5.33 10.78 1.44
C GLN A 34 6.09 9.54 1.96
N TRP A 35 6.17 8.48 1.15
CA TRP A 35 7.02 7.33 1.48
C TRP A 35 8.50 7.70 1.49
N LEU A 36 8.99 8.49 0.53
CA LEU A 36 10.38 8.98 0.48
C LEU A 36 10.76 9.87 1.66
N ASP A 37 9.79 10.61 2.20
CA ASP A 37 9.95 11.50 3.35
C ASP A 37 9.81 10.76 4.70
N TYR A 38 9.37 9.49 4.68
CA TYR A 38 9.24 8.69 5.89
C TYR A 38 10.61 8.41 6.52
N PRO A 39 10.82 8.66 7.84
CA PRO A 39 12.15 8.58 8.46
C PRO A 39 12.86 7.23 8.31
N TYR A 40 12.10 6.14 8.18
CA TYR A 40 12.64 4.78 8.04
C TYR A 40 12.54 4.23 6.61
N TYR A 41 12.31 5.09 5.62
CA TYR A 41 12.26 4.72 4.20
C TYR A 41 13.45 3.85 3.80
N ALA A 42 14.67 4.31 4.11
CA ALA A 42 15.90 3.63 3.72
C ALA A 42 16.03 2.23 4.35
N ASN A 43 15.48 2.04 5.56
CA ASN A 43 15.50 0.80 6.33
C ASN A 43 14.54 -0.26 5.80
N PHE A 44 13.44 0.15 5.15
CA PHE A 44 12.36 -0.77 4.77
C PHE A 44 12.15 -0.89 3.27
N THR A 45 12.73 0.00 2.45
CA THR A 45 12.50 -0.05 1.00
C THR A 45 13.24 -1.22 0.33
N GLY A 46 12.49 -2.23 -0.10
CA GLY A 46 13.03 -3.35 -0.85
C GLY A 46 13.60 -2.97 -2.24
N PRO A 47 14.33 -3.89 -2.90
CA PRO A 47 15.09 -3.63 -4.14
C PRO A 47 14.24 -3.12 -5.30
N THR A 48 13.09 -3.75 -5.56
CA THR A 48 12.22 -3.42 -6.70
C THR A 48 11.56 -2.05 -6.49
N THR A 49 11.08 -1.79 -5.27
CA THR A 49 10.54 -0.47 -4.92
C THR A 49 11.62 0.60 -5.05
N ARG A 50 12.85 0.33 -4.61
CA ARG A 50 13.99 1.24 -4.74
C ARG A 50 14.34 1.54 -6.20
N ALA A 51 14.36 0.52 -7.05
CA ALA A 51 14.59 0.69 -8.49
C ALA A 51 13.52 1.60 -9.13
N ALA A 52 12.25 1.41 -8.75
CA ALA A 52 11.17 2.30 -9.17
C ALA A 52 11.33 3.73 -8.62
N MET A 53 11.68 3.90 -7.34
CA MET A 53 11.90 5.23 -6.75
C MET A 53 13.07 5.97 -7.41
N LYS A 54 14.15 5.25 -7.77
CA LYS A 54 15.27 5.81 -8.53
C LYS A 54 14.81 6.28 -9.92
N ALA A 55 14.01 5.48 -10.62
CA ALA A 55 13.55 5.81 -11.97
C ALA A 55 12.51 6.95 -12.00
N ILE A 56 11.62 7.04 -11.00
CA ILE A 56 10.50 7.98 -10.99
C ILE A 56 10.85 9.30 -10.29
N PHE A 57 11.62 9.23 -9.20
CA PHE A 57 11.91 10.39 -8.34
C PHE A 57 13.39 10.78 -8.33
N ASN A 58 14.24 10.14 -9.16
CA ASN A 58 15.69 10.33 -9.14
C ASN A 58 16.32 10.11 -7.75
N ASP A 59 15.75 9.20 -6.95
CA ASP A 59 16.27 8.85 -5.63
C ASP A 59 17.58 8.05 -5.74
N ASN A 60 18.69 8.67 -5.33
CA ASN A 60 20.04 8.07 -5.38
C ASN A 60 20.59 7.73 -3.99
N ARG A 61 19.72 7.65 -2.97
CA ARG A 61 20.13 7.29 -1.60
C ARG A 61 20.62 5.84 -1.53
N ALA A 62 21.71 5.62 -0.79
CA ALA A 62 22.26 4.29 -0.58
C ALA A 62 21.28 3.36 0.17
N SER A 63 21.28 2.08 -0.19
CA SER A 63 20.50 1.06 0.51
C SER A 63 21.11 0.75 1.88
N LEU A 64 20.29 0.72 2.93
CA LEU A 64 20.68 0.19 4.24
C LEU A 64 20.39 -1.32 4.37
N GLN A 65 19.68 -1.91 3.39
CA GLN A 65 19.36 -3.33 3.33
C GLN A 65 20.40 -4.15 2.54
N GLY A 66 21.48 -3.52 2.09
CA GLY A 66 22.42 -4.08 1.11
C GLY A 66 21.90 -3.97 -0.33
N GLU A 67 22.79 -4.18 -1.29
CA GLU A 67 22.36 -4.50 -2.66
C GLU A 67 22.02 -5.99 -2.70
N LEU A 68 20.86 -6.33 -3.26
CA LEU A 68 20.63 -7.70 -3.68
C LEU A 68 21.49 -7.94 -4.93
N GLU A 69 22.76 -8.21 -4.72
CA GLU A 69 23.50 -9.11 -5.61
C GLU A 69 22.88 -10.50 -5.44
N GLY A 70 21.66 -10.66 -5.95
CA GLY A 70 21.15 -12.00 -6.19
C GLY A 70 22.14 -12.65 -7.14
N GLU A 71 22.68 -13.80 -6.75
CA GLU A 71 23.38 -14.70 -7.67
C GLU A 71 22.64 -14.65 -9.00
N LYS A 72 23.34 -14.28 -10.08
CA LYS A 72 22.77 -14.30 -11.43
C LYS A 72 22.18 -15.68 -11.62
N GLN A 73 20.86 -15.81 -11.44
CA GLN A 73 20.20 -17.09 -11.61
C GLN A 73 20.56 -17.56 -13.01
N SER A 74 21.20 -18.73 -13.09
CA SER A 74 21.74 -19.31 -14.33
C SER A 74 20.67 -19.57 -15.39
N VAL A 75 19.40 -19.38 -15.03
CA VAL A 75 18.23 -19.44 -15.89
C VAL A 75 17.69 -18.03 -16.08
N GLN A 76 17.91 -17.43 -17.25
CA GLN A 76 17.12 -16.27 -17.70
C GLN A 76 15.69 -16.74 -17.95
N ILE A 77 14.82 -16.56 -16.96
CA ILE A 77 13.38 -16.79 -17.13
C ILE A 77 12.76 -15.55 -17.79
N ILE A 78 11.95 -15.80 -18.81
CA ILE A 78 11.23 -14.82 -19.62
C ILE A 78 10.48 -13.82 -18.70
N ASN A 79 10.50 -12.52 -19.02
CA ASN A 79 10.01 -11.37 -18.22
C ASN A 79 10.98 -10.79 -17.16
N LYS A 80 12.24 -10.53 -17.52
CA LYS A 80 13.23 -9.80 -16.69
C LYS A 80 13.57 -10.44 -15.32
N GLY A 81 13.23 -11.71 -15.12
CA GLY A 81 13.71 -12.53 -14.00
C GLY A 81 12.86 -12.49 -12.73
N ASN A 82 12.93 -13.58 -11.95
CA ASN A 82 12.24 -13.75 -10.66
C ASN A 82 12.65 -12.72 -9.59
N ALA A 83 13.77 -12.02 -9.77
CA ALA A 83 14.24 -11.00 -8.83
C ALA A 83 13.29 -9.79 -8.71
N GLU A 84 12.50 -9.50 -9.75
CA GLU A 84 11.49 -8.43 -9.76
C GLU A 84 10.08 -8.93 -9.35
N ALA A 85 9.90 -10.26 -9.26
CA ALA A 85 8.66 -10.90 -8.82
C ALA A 85 8.61 -10.97 -7.29
N THR A 86 8.43 -9.81 -6.65
CA THR A 86 8.39 -9.69 -5.20
C THR A 86 6.96 -9.51 -4.69
N ASN A 87 6.72 -9.88 -3.43
CA ASN A 87 5.44 -9.63 -2.73
C ASN A 87 5.16 -8.13 -2.49
N GLY A 88 6.11 -7.26 -2.82
CA GLY A 88 6.04 -5.81 -2.64
C GLY A 88 4.75 -5.21 -3.18
N ALA A 89 4.30 -5.65 -4.37
CA ALA A 89 3.04 -5.20 -4.96
C ALA A 89 1.81 -5.64 -4.15
N ALA A 90 1.77 -6.93 -3.78
CA ALA A 90 0.60 -7.55 -3.15
C ALA A 90 0.40 -7.08 -1.71
N MET A 91 1.47 -6.90 -0.94
CA MET A 91 1.41 -6.53 0.48
C MET A 91 0.81 -5.13 0.72
N LYS A 92 0.84 -4.25 -0.30
CA LYS A 92 0.34 -2.87 -0.20
C LYS A 92 -1.03 -2.63 -0.85
N ILE A 93 -1.73 -3.68 -1.29
CA ILE A 93 -2.89 -3.56 -2.19
C ILE A 93 -4.25 -3.45 -1.49
N TRP A 94 -4.29 -3.62 -0.17
CA TRP A 94 -5.55 -3.54 0.59
C TRP A 94 -6.38 -2.25 0.35
N PRO A 95 -5.81 -1.06 0.02
CA PRO A 95 -6.64 0.13 -0.29
C PRO A 95 -7.59 -0.10 -1.46
N ALA A 96 -7.17 -0.83 -2.50
CA ALA A 96 -8.02 -1.16 -3.65
C ALA A 96 -9.26 -1.95 -3.21
N ALA A 97 -9.07 -2.97 -2.37
CA ALA A 97 -10.17 -3.78 -1.85
C ALA A 97 -11.12 -2.98 -0.92
N VAL A 98 -10.57 -2.10 -0.07
CA VAL A 98 -11.37 -1.28 0.86
C VAL A 98 -12.21 -0.22 0.14
N LEU A 99 -11.73 0.28 -1.00
CA LEU A 99 -12.47 1.23 -1.84
C LEU A 99 -13.57 0.56 -2.68
N HIS A 100 -13.41 -0.73 -2.99
CA HIS A 100 -14.31 -1.51 -3.83
C HIS A 100 -14.80 -2.80 -3.13
N PRO A 101 -15.45 -2.71 -1.95
CA PRO A 101 -15.81 -3.90 -1.17
C PRO A 101 -16.96 -4.68 -1.84
N GLY A 102 -16.73 -5.96 -2.11
CA GLY A 102 -17.67 -6.83 -2.83
C GLY A 102 -17.74 -6.58 -4.34
N ASP A 103 -17.03 -5.58 -4.85
CA ASP A 103 -16.84 -5.33 -6.28
C ASP A 103 -15.43 -5.81 -6.67
N ILE A 104 -15.34 -7.09 -7.01
CA ILE A 104 -14.08 -7.79 -7.27
C ILE A 104 -13.39 -7.21 -8.49
N ASP A 105 -14.12 -6.95 -9.57
CA ASP A 105 -13.54 -6.45 -10.83
C ASP A 105 -12.96 -5.05 -10.65
N ALA A 106 -13.67 -4.15 -9.98
CA ALA A 106 -13.15 -2.82 -9.69
C ALA A 106 -11.96 -2.85 -8.71
N ALA A 107 -11.97 -3.77 -7.74
CA ALA A 107 -10.84 -3.96 -6.83
C ALA A 107 -9.59 -4.45 -7.58
N ILE A 108 -9.73 -5.38 -8.52
CA ILE A 108 -8.64 -5.87 -9.37
C ILE A 108 -8.10 -4.73 -10.25
N GLU A 109 -8.96 -3.99 -10.94
CA GLU A 109 -8.51 -2.91 -11.84
C GLU A 109 -7.75 -1.83 -11.06
N CYS A 110 -8.29 -1.38 -9.92
CA CYS A 110 -7.63 -0.43 -9.03
C CYS A 110 -6.27 -0.96 -8.56
N ALA A 111 -6.21 -2.25 -8.21
CA ALA A 111 -4.97 -2.89 -7.81
C ALA A 111 -3.91 -2.90 -8.92
N LEU A 112 -4.30 -3.24 -10.15
CA LEU A 112 -3.38 -3.26 -11.30
C LEU A 112 -2.83 -1.87 -11.58
N GLN A 113 -3.66 -0.82 -11.47
CA GLN A 113 -3.24 0.57 -11.65
C GLN A 113 -2.22 1.01 -10.60
N ILE A 114 -2.45 0.67 -9.32
CA ILE A 114 -1.50 0.94 -8.23
C ILE A 114 -0.18 0.19 -8.47
N CYS A 115 -0.25 -1.09 -8.85
CA CYS A 115 0.94 -1.95 -8.99
C CYS A 115 1.88 -1.49 -10.09
N ARG A 116 1.33 -1.02 -11.22
CA ARG A 116 2.11 -0.51 -12.36
C ARG A 116 3.11 0.58 -11.97
N PHE A 117 2.84 1.31 -10.88
CA PHE A 117 3.72 2.38 -10.42
C PHE A 117 5.07 1.88 -9.89
N THR A 118 5.16 0.68 -9.30
CA THR A 118 6.43 0.16 -8.75
C THR A 118 6.82 -1.23 -9.21
N HIS A 119 5.85 -2.05 -9.62
CA HIS A 119 6.03 -3.45 -9.98
C HIS A 119 5.26 -3.75 -11.27
N ASN A 120 5.74 -3.21 -12.38
CA ASN A 120 5.13 -3.39 -13.69
C ASN A 120 5.59 -4.70 -14.36
N ASN A 121 5.35 -5.82 -13.68
CA ASN A 121 5.58 -7.16 -14.21
C ASN A 121 4.39 -8.09 -13.91
N VAL A 122 4.19 -9.08 -14.78
CA VAL A 122 2.99 -9.93 -14.76
C VAL A 122 2.84 -10.72 -13.46
N LEU A 123 3.95 -11.18 -12.86
CA LEU A 123 3.93 -11.99 -11.64
C LEU A 123 3.53 -11.17 -10.41
N ALA A 124 4.10 -9.97 -10.25
CA ALA A 124 3.75 -9.08 -9.15
C ALA A 124 2.31 -8.54 -9.29
N MET A 125 1.90 -8.19 -10.52
CA MET A 125 0.55 -7.72 -10.81
C MET A 125 -0.50 -8.82 -10.58
N SER A 126 -0.23 -10.07 -10.94
CA SER A 126 -1.16 -11.18 -10.70
C SER A 126 -1.32 -11.48 -9.21
N GLY A 127 -0.23 -11.45 -8.44
CA GLY A 127 -0.28 -11.60 -6.98
C GLY A 127 -1.09 -10.50 -6.31
N ALA A 128 -0.93 -9.25 -6.76
CA ALA A 128 -1.71 -8.14 -6.26
C ALA A 128 -3.20 -8.21 -6.63
N ALA A 129 -3.52 -8.61 -7.87
CA ALA A 129 -4.89 -8.84 -8.30
C ALA A 129 -5.58 -9.93 -7.46
N ALA A 130 -4.91 -11.05 -7.22
CA ALA A 130 -5.42 -12.13 -6.39
C ALA A 130 -5.71 -11.66 -4.94
N MET A 131 -4.80 -10.89 -4.35
CA MET A 131 -4.99 -10.34 -3.01
C MET A 131 -6.13 -9.31 -2.95
N ALA A 132 -6.25 -8.45 -3.95
CA ALA A 132 -7.33 -7.47 -4.04
C ALA A 132 -8.70 -8.15 -4.16
N ALA A 133 -8.81 -9.16 -5.04
CA ALA A 133 -10.03 -9.94 -5.23
C ALA A 133 -10.45 -10.66 -3.94
N ALA A 134 -9.53 -11.42 -3.32
CA ALA A 134 -9.80 -12.16 -2.10
C ALA A 134 -10.21 -11.23 -0.94
N THR A 135 -9.53 -10.09 -0.80
CA THR A 135 -9.83 -9.11 0.25
C THR A 135 -11.16 -8.40 -0.01
N SER A 136 -11.46 -8.04 -1.26
CA SER A 136 -12.73 -7.39 -1.63
C SER A 136 -13.92 -8.32 -1.35
N GLU A 137 -13.81 -9.58 -1.74
CA GLU A 137 -14.85 -10.59 -1.50
C GLU A 137 -15.04 -10.83 0.01
N ALA A 138 -13.96 -10.90 0.79
CA ALA A 138 -14.05 -10.99 2.25
C ALA A 138 -14.77 -9.79 2.88
N LEU A 139 -14.70 -8.61 2.26
CA LEU A 139 -15.41 -7.41 2.70
C LEU A 139 -16.89 -7.38 2.26
N ARG A 140 -17.32 -8.26 1.34
CA ARG A 140 -18.70 -8.30 0.82
C ARG A 140 -19.75 -8.50 1.91
N ALA A 141 -19.52 -9.39 2.87
CA ALA A 141 -20.49 -9.66 3.94
C ALA A 141 -20.78 -8.44 4.84
N GLN A 142 -19.93 -7.41 4.77
CA GLN A 142 -19.97 -6.24 5.62
C GLN A 142 -20.57 -5.01 4.93
N THR A 143 -20.98 -5.12 3.66
CA THR A 143 -21.60 -4.02 2.88
C THR A 143 -23.13 -3.99 2.97
N ASN A 144 -23.76 -5.00 3.56
CA ASN A 144 -25.22 -5.08 3.75
C ASN A 144 -25.79 -4.02 4.71
N GLY A 145 -24.97 -3.15 5.29
CA GLY A 145 -25.41 -1.99 6.07
C GLY A 145 -24.49 -0.79 5.88
N ARG A 146 -24.77 0.04 4.87
CA ARG A 146 -24.19 1.37 4.56
C ARG A 146 -22.64 1.45 4.57
N GLN A 147 -22.06 1.86 3.45
CA GLN A 147 -20.60 1.92 3.19
C GLN A 147 -19.82 2.84 4.17
N HIS A 148 -19.48 2.34 5.36
CA HIS A 148 -18.73 3.06 6.41
C HIS A 148 -17.23 2.76 6.45
N TYR A 149 -16.70 1.89 5.58
CA TYR A 149 -15.33 1.38 5.65
C TYR A 149 -14.25 2.46 5.56
N CYS A 150 -14.30 3.33 4.54
CA CYS A 150 -13.36 4.45 4.41
C CYS A 150 -13.44 5.42 5.60
N ARG A 151 -14.64 5.70 6.11
CA ARG A 151 -14.82 6.57 7.30
C ARG A 151 -14.27 5.91 8.57
N ARG A 152 -14.43 4.60 8.72
CA ARG A 152 -13.91 3.83 9.86
C ARG A 152 -12.39 3.72 9.80
N TYR A 153 -11.80 3.55 8.62
CA TYR A 153 -10.36 3.65 8.39
C TYR A 153 -9.83 5.03 8.81
N LEU A 154 -10.39 6.12 8.28
CA LEU A 154 -9.97 7.48 8.64
C LEU A 154 -10.05 7.74 10.16
N ARG A 155 -11.05 7.17 10.84
CA ARG A 155 -11.18 7.24 12.30
C ARG A 155 -10.07 6.45 13.02
N CYS A 156 -9.75 5.24 12.57
CA CYS A 156 -8.64 4.45 13.12
C CYS A 156 -7.28 5.09 12.84
N ALA A 157 -7.06 5.60 11.63
CA ALA A 157 -5.82 6.27 11.22
C ALA A 157 -5.58 7.55 12.04
N LYS A 158 -6.62 8.35 12.30
CA LYS A 158 -6.55 9.50 13.21
C LYS A 158 -6.26 9.10 14.66
N GLY A 159 -6.76 7.94 15.11
CA GLY A 159 -6.43 7.38 16.43
C GLY A 159 -4.96 6.97 16.55
N LEU A 160 -4.38 6.40 15.49
CA LEU A 160 -2.96 6.02 15.43
C LEU A 160 -2.03 7.23 15.42
N SER A 161 -2.39 8.32 14.75
CA SER A 161 -1.60 9.56 14.77
C SER A 161 -1.75 10.33 16.10
N ALA A 162 -2.92 10.30 16.73
CA ALA A 162 -3.12 10.88 18.06
C ALA A 162 -2.39 10.09 19.17
N GLY A 163 -2.32 8.76 19.06
CA GLY A 163 -1.57 7.90 20.00
C GLY A 163 -0.05 8.06 19.94
N ALA A 164 0.49 8.64 18.86
CA ALA A 164 1.91 8.97 18.76
C ALA A 164 2.30 10.25 19.53
N GLY A 165 1.33 11.11 19.84
CA GLY A 165 1.53 12.35 20.62
C GLY A 165 1.12 12.26 22.09
N ALA A 166 0.45 11.19 22.50
CA ALA A 166 -0.06 11.01 23.86
C ALA A 166 0.65 9.85 24.57
N ARG A 167 1.94 9.99 24.86
CA ARG A 167 2.56 9.29 26.01
C ARG A 167 2.74 10.30 27.13
N GLY A 168 1.65 10.50 27.84
CA GLY A 168 1.57 11.41 28.95
C GLY A 168 0.12 11.47 29.41
N ASP A 169 -0.16 10.70 30.44
CA ASP A 169 -1.31 10.81 31.33
C ASP A 169 -2.54 9.91 31.06
N ASP A 170 -3.10 9.54 32.21
CA ASP A 170 -3.83 8.35 32.58
C ASP A 170 -5.33 8.38 32.22
N GLY A 171 -6.00 7.21 32.32
CA GLY A 171 -7.43 7.18 32.64
C GLY A 171 -8.41 6.87 31.51
N ARG A 172 -8.71 5.57 31.36
CA ARG A 172 -10.04 4.98 31.04
C ARG A 172 -11.11 5.93 30.47
N ARG A 173 -11.27 6.00 29.15
CA ARG A 173 -12.59 6.24 28.52
C ARG A 173 -12.77 5.38 27.27
N ALA A 174 -13.55 4.32 27.44
CA ALA A 174 -14.12 3.56 26.34
C ALA A 174 -15.04 4.48 25.52
N PHE A 175 -14.64 4.84 24.30
CA PHE A 175 -15.45 5.62 23.38
C PHE A 175 -16.59 4.76 22.83
N ARG A 176 -17.79 4.91 23.39
CA ARG A 176 -19.04 4.47 22.76
C ARG A 176 -19.32 5.31 21.51
N CYS A 177 -19.74 4.65 20.43
CA CYS A 177 -20.18 5.31 19.20
C CYS A 177 -21.68 5.65 19.33
N PRO A 178 -22.13 6.88 19.05
CA PRO A 178 -23.55 7.17 18.96
C PRO A 178 -24.09 6.72 17.59
N THR A 179 -25.23 6.04 17.61
CA THR A 179 -26.03 5.67 16.45
C THR A 179 -27.09 6.74 16.19
N HIS A 180 -27.06 7.34 15.00
CA HIS A 180 -28.20 8.01 14.37
C HIS A 180 -28.22 7.63 12.90
#